data_AF-A0A914G0S9-F1
#
_entry.id   AF-A0A914G0S9-F1
#
_cell.length_a   1.000
_cell.length_b   1.000
_cell.length_c   1.000
_cell.angle_alpha   90.00
_cell.angle_beta   90.00
_cell.angle_gamma   90.00
#
_symmetry.space_group_name_H-M   'P 1'
#
loop_
_entity.id
_entity.type
_entity.pdbx_description
1 polymer ?
#
loop_
_entity_poly.entity_id
_entity_poly.type
_entity_poly.pdbx_seq_one_letter_code
_entity_poly.pdbx_strand_id
1 'polypeptide(L)'
;MLSQGVTRVSLAAANAILEQQRGMATLKDISIRLKSVKNIQKITKSMKMVAAAKYAKAERDLKGARAYGVGAQTFYDNIGSSDASATEGGAVATTPKEGGKKHLLVLMTSDRGLCGAVHSSIAKEAKLILKSKPADVEYKIVCIGDKSKAALQRLYPKDLLFT
;
A
#
# COMPACT_ATOMS: atom_id res chain seq x y z
N MET A 1 -3.84 -11.88 -76.78
CA MET A 1 -3.48 -12.65 -75.56
C MET A 1 -2.44 -11.95 -74.65
N LEU A 2 -1.75 -10.88 -75.07
CA LEU A 2 -0.70 -10.24 -74.25
C LEU A 2 -1.18 -9.20 -73.20
N SER A 3 -2.45 -8.78 -73.23
CA SER A 3 -2.97 -7.72 -72.33
C SER A 3 -3.31 -8.22 -70.92
N GLN A 4 -3.64 -9.50 -70.72
CA GLN A 4 -4.04 -10.03 -69.41
C GLN A 4 -2.87 -10.30 -68.44
N GLY A 5 -1.63 -10.38 -68.94
CA GLY A 5 -0.45 -10.62 -68.12
C GLY A 5 -0.01 -9.41 -67.28
N VAL A 6 -0.12 -8.20 -67.85
CA VAL A 6 0.31 -6.95 -67.20
C VAL A 6 -0.61 -6.57 -66.03
N THR A 7 -1.92 -6.83 -66.17
CA THR A 7 -2.92 -6.53 -65.13
C THR A 7 -2.78 -7.44 -63.90
N ARG A 8 -2.32 -8.68 -64.08
CA ARG A 8 -2.11 -9.63 -62.97
C ARG A 8 -0.87 -9.32 -62.12
N VAL A 9 0.21 -8.82 -62.74
CA VAL A 9 1.43 -8.43 -62.03
C VAL A 9 1.20 -7.19 -61.15
N SER A 10 0.41 -6.22 -61.64
CA SER A 10 0.05 -5.02 -60.88
C SER A 10 -0.78 -5.33 -59.63
N LEU A 11 -1.73 -6.26 -59.72
CA LEU A 11 -2.59 -6.65 -58.59
C LEU A 11 -1.80 -7.39 -57.49
N ALA A 12 -0.83 -8.23 -57.88
CA ALA A 12 0.02 -8.95 -56.94
C ALA A 12 0.98 -8.00 -56.16
N ALA A 13 1.55 -7.01 -56.84
CA ALA A 13 2.37 -5.99 -56.20
C ALA A 13 1.56 -5.12 -55.23
N ALA A 14 0.32 -4.74 -55.59
CA ALA A 14 -0.57 -4.00 -54.71
C ALA A 14 -0.94 -4.79 -53.44
N ASN A 15 -1.22 -6.09 -53.58
CA ASN A 15 -1.50 -6.97 -52.44
C ASN A 15 -0.27 -7.17 -51.54
N ALA A 16 0.93 -7.30 -52.11
CA ALA A 16 2.18 -7.39 -51.34
C ALA A 16 2.48 -6.11 -50.56
N ILE A 17 2.22 -4.93 -51.14
CA ILE A 17 2.35 -3.64 -50.45
C ILE A 17 1.35 -3.53 -49.30
N LEU A 18 0.09 -3.95 -49.50
CA LEU A 18 -0.94 -3.96 -48.46
C LEU A 18 -0.60 -4.95 -47.31
N GLU A 19 -0.07 -6.13 -47.62
CA GLU A 19 0.43 -7.08 -46.61
C GLU A 19 1.63 -6.52 -45.82
N GLN A 20 2.58 -5.89 -46.53
CA GLN A 20 3.76 -5.28 -45.92
C GLN A 20 3.37 -4.08 -45.03
N GLN A 21 2.35 -3.32 -45.40
CA GLN A 21 1.82 -2.20 -44.60
C GLN A 21 1.09 -2.69 -43.33
N ARG A 22 0.38 -3.83 -43.40
CA ARG A 22 -0.26 -4.46 -42.22
C ARG A 22 0.75 -4.97 -41.19
N GLY A 23 1.87 -5.53 -41.64
CA GLY A 23 2.96 -5.94 -40.76
C GLY A 23 3.66 -4.78 -40.07
N MET A 24 3.89 -3.66 -40.78
CA MET A 24 4.69 -2.54 -40.28
C MET A 24 4.02 -1.78 -39.12
N ALA A 25 2.69 -1.60 -39.15
CA ALA A 25 1.94 -1.00 -38.03
C ALA A 25 2.07 -1.85 -36.75
N THR A 26 1.91 -3.17 -36.89
CA THR A 26 1.96 -4.13 -35.78
C THR A 26 3.37 -4.28 -35.19
N LEU A 27 4.40 -4.34 -36.04
CA LEU A 27 5.80 -4.42 -35.61
C LEU A 27 6.28 -3.13 -34.92
N LYS A 28 5.81 -1.97 -35.40
CA LYS A 28 6.12 -0.68 -34.77
C LYS A 28 5.52 -0.59 -33.37
N ASP A 29 4.28 -1.04 -33.18
CA ASP A 29 3.62 -1.06 -31.86
C ASP A 29 4.33 -1.99 -30.88
N ILE A 30 4.76 -3.18 -31.33
CA ILE A 30 5.57 -4.10 -30.50
C ILE A 30 6.91 -3.44 -30.13
N SER A 31 7.58 -2.77 -31.07
CA SER A 31 8.83 -2.05 -30.81
C SER A 31 8.65 -0.93 -29.78
N ILE A 32 7.54 -0.18 -29.84
CA ILE A 32 7.19 0.85 -28.86
C ILE A 32 6.94 0.23 -27.48
N ARG A 33 6.18 -0.87 -27.40
CA ARG A 33 5.96 -1.60 -26.14
C ARG A 33 7.27 -2.11 -25.53
N LEU A 34 8.16 -2.69 -26.34
CA LEU A 34 9.48 -3.14 -25.87
C LEU A 34 10.32 -2.01 -25.29
N LYS A 35 10.31 -0.84 -25.94
CA LYS A 35 11.00 0.36 -25.41
C LYS A 35 10.38 0.80 -24.08
N SER A 36 9.04 0.81 -23.98
CA SER A 36 8.34 1.15 -22.74
C SER A 36 8.67 0.20 -21.59
N VAL A 37 8.60 -1.12 -21.82
CA VAL A 37 8.93 -2.14 -20.81
C VAL A 37 10.38 -2.04 -20.37
N LYS A 38 11.33 -1.81 -21.30
CA LYS A 38 12.74 -1.58 -20.95
C LYS A 38 12.93 -0.34 -20.09
N ASN A 39 12.18 0.73 -20.34
CA ASN A 39 12.23 1.94 -19.52
C ASN A 39 11.63 1.71 -18.12
N ILE A 40 10.47 1.05 -18.04
CA ILE A 40 9.85 0.68 -16.76
C ILE A 40 10.81 -0.21 -15.96
N GLN A 41 11.49 -1.17 -16.59
CA GLN A 41 12.50 -2.03 -15.95
C GLN A 41 13.67 -1.23 -15.36
N LYS A 42 14.15 -0.20 -16.07
CA LYS A 42 15.21 0.70 -15.54
C LYS A 42 14.71 1.49 -14.34
N ILE A 43 13.50 2.06 -14.43
CA ILE A 43 12.88 2.83 -13.34
C ILE A 43 12.70 1.95 -12.10
N THR A 44 12.16 0.75 -12.24
CA THR A 44 11.96 -0.18 -11.11
C THR A 44 13.28 -0.66 -10.52
N LYS A 45 14.31 -0.91 -11.34
CA LYS A 45 15.66 -1.24 -10.85
C LYS A 45 16.25 -0.11 -9.99
N SER A 46 16.11 1.15 -10.43
CA SER A 46 16.54 2.31 -9.66
C SER A 46 15.72 2.46 -8.38
N MET A 47 14.39 2.35 -8.45
CA MET A 47 13.51 2.41 -7.29
C MET A 47 13.83 1.31 -6.26
N LYS A 48 14.17 0.09 -6.70
CA LYS A 48 14.62 -0.99 -5.80
C LYS A 48 15.82 -0.57 -4.97
N MET A 49 16.83 0.05 -5.59
CA MET A 49 18.02 0.52 -4.87
C MET A 49 17.71 1.69 -3.93
N VAL A 50 16.85 2.63 -4.35
CA VAL A 50 16.42 3.75 -3.50
C VAL A 50 15.64 3.23 -2.28
N ALA A 51 14.72 2.28 -2.48
CA ALA A 51 13.96 1.67 -1.40
C ALA A 51 14.86 0.91 -0.43
N ALA A 52 15.83 0.14 -0.94
CA ALA A 52 16.80 -0.57 -0.12
C ALA A 52 17.66 0.39 0.73
N ALA A 53 18.11 1.51 0.14
CA ALA A 53 18.87 2.52 0.87
C ALA A 53 18.04 3.20 1.97
N LYS A 54 16.77 3.54 1.68
CA LYS A 54 15.85 4.10 2.68
C LYS A 54 15.54 3.12 3.80
N TYR A 55 15.33 1.84 3.46
CA TYR A 55 15.13 0.78 4.45
C TYR A 55 16.34 0.64 5.37
N ALA A 56 17.55 0.57 4.80
CA ALA A 56 18.77 0.47 5.59
C ALA A 56 18.99 1.69 6.50
N LYS A 57 18.59 2.89 6.08
CA LYS A 57 18.60 4.07 6.94
C LYS A 57 17.59 3.93 8.09
N ALA A 58 16.34 3.62 7.78
CA ALA A 58 15.30 3.44 8.78
C ALA A 58 15.63 2.33 9.79
N GLU A 59 16.26 1.24 9.36
CA GLU A 59 16.69 0.16 10.24
C GLU A 59 17.77 0.61 11.23
N ARG A 60 18.71 1.47 10.80
CA ARG A 60 19.73 2.05 11.69
C ARG A 60 19.10 2.98 12.73
N ASP A 61 18.18 3.84 12.31
CA ASP A 61 17.46 4.75 13.21
C ASP A 61 16.63 3.95 14.24
N LEU A 62 15.99 2.86 13.78
CA LEU A 62 15.18 1.99 14.63
C LEU A 62 15.99 1.20 15.66
N LYS A 63 17.25 0.84 15.36
CA LYS A 63 18.14 0.16 16.32
C LYS A 63 18.39 1.01 17.57
N GLY A 64 18.59 2.32 17.41
CA GLY A 64 18.74 3.24 18.55
C GLY A 64 17.42 3.43 19.32
N ALA A 65 16.30 3.55 18.60
CA ALA A 65 14.98 3.73 19.21
C ALA A 65 14.50 2.50 20.02
N ARG A 66 14.91 1.28 19.63
CA ARG A 66 14.51 0.04 20.31
C ARG A 66 14.85 0.01 21.80
N ALA A 67 16.01 0.55 22.20
CA ALA A 67 16.43 0.56 23.61
C ALA A 67 15.46 1.36 24.49
N TYR A 68 14.95 2.48 23.97
CA TYR A 68 13.94 3.29 24.66
C TYR A 68 12.60 2.59 24.76
N GLY A 69 12.18 1.91 23.68
CA GLY A 69 10.92 1.15 23.68
C GLY A 69 10.89 0.05 24.74
N VAL A 70 11.98 -0.70 24.87
CA VAL A 70 12.09 -1.76 25.88
C VAL A 70 12.07 -1.16 27.29
N GLY A 71 12.88 -0.14 27.57
CA GLY A 71 12.91 0.48 28.90
C GLY A 71 11.56 1.09 29.31
N ALA A 72 10.85 1.73 28.37
CA ALA A 72 9.52 2.26 28.62
C ALA A 72 8.50 1.15 28.86
N GLN A 73 8.54 0.06 28.09
CA GLN A 73 7.66 -1.09 28.28
C GLN A 73 7.84 -1.69 29.68
N THR A 74 9.09 -1.93 30.10
CA THR A 74 9.37 -2.46 31.45
C THR A 74 8.90 -1.52 32.56
N PHE A 75 9.03 -0.20 32.36
CA PHE A 75 8.52 0.80 33.30
C PHE A 75 7.00 0.73 33.44
N TYR A 76 6.27 0.68 32.33
CA TYR A 76 4.81 0.57 32.35
C TYR A 76 4.31 -0.79 32.87
N ASP A 77 5.03 -1.87 32.59
CA ASP A 77 4.72 -3.21 33.09
C ASP A 77 4.94 -3.28 34.63
N ASN A 78 5.98 -2.60 35.14
CA ASN A 78 6.26 -2.52 36.58
C ASN A 78 5.24 -1.64 37.32
N ILE A 79 4.74 -0.57 36.72
CA ILE A 79 3.67 0.27 37.30
C ILE A 79 2.32 -0.46 37.26
N GLY A 80 2.01 -1.13 36.16
CA GLY A 80 0.77 -1.90 36.02
C GLY A 80 0.66 -3.08 36.98
N SER A 81 1.78 -3.56 37.53
CA SER A 81 1.83 -4.64 38.52
C SER A 81 1.85 -4.15 39.98
N SER A 82 2.26 -2.90 40.25
CA SER A 82 2.27 -2.31 41.61
C SER A 82 0.97 -1.61 42.01
N ASP A 83 0.15 -1.18 41.05
CA ASP A 83 -1.04 -0.35 41.31
C ASP A 83 -2.39 -1.10 41.24
N ALA A 84 -2.44 -2.35 41.71
CA ALA A 84 -3.72 -2.98 42.02
C ALA A 84 -4.45 -2.35 43.24
N SER A 85 -3.85 -1.34 43.90
CA SER A 85 -4.31 -0.81 45.19
C SER A 85 -4.11 0.71 45.40
N ALA A 86 -3.76 1.53 44.41
CA ALA A 86 -3.53 2.96 44.62
C ALA A 86 -4.63 3.82 43.97
N THR A 87 -5.65 4.11 44.77
CA THR A 87 -6.59 5.21 44.59
C THR A 87 -5.81 6.54 44.51
N GLU A 88 -6.24 7.43 43.61
CA GLU A 88 -5.90 8.87 43.56
C GLU A 88 -4.50 9.26 43.07
N GLY A 89 -4.39 9.64 41.78
CA GLY A 89 -3.31 10.50 41.30
C GLY A 89 -2.60 10.03 40.03
N GLY A 90 -3.06 10.48 38.87
CA GLY A 90 -2.19 10.74 37.71
C GLY A 90 -1.57 9.55 36.94
N ALA A 91 -1.81 8.30 37.31
CA ALA A 91 -1.33 7.16 36.54
C ALA A 91 -2.23 6.91 35.31
N VAL A 92 -1.67 7.05 34.10
CA VAL A 92 -2.32 6.59 32.87
C VAL A 92 -2.42 5.07 32.96
N ALA A 93 -3.59 4.61 33.38
CA ALA A 93 -3.91 3.20 33.54
C ALA A 93 -3.65 2.43 32.24
N THR A 94 -2.63 1.57 32.27
CA THR A 94 -2.37 0.49 31.30
C THR A 94 -3.25 -0.74 31.57
N THR A 95 -4.17 -0.66 32.52
CA THR A 95 -5.28 -1.62 32.66
C THR A 95 -6.42 -1.19 31.73
N PRO A 96 -6.98 -2.11 30.92
CA PRO A 96 -8.27 -1.84 30.31
C PRO A 96 -9.23 -1.58 31.46
N LYS A 97 -9.71 -0.35 31.63
CA LYS A 97 -10.84 -0.10 32.52
C LYS A 97 -11.93 -1.09 32.09
N GLU A 98 -12.25 -2.06 32.93
CA GLU A 98 -13.40 -2.92 32.74
C GLU A 98 -14.60 -1.99 32.53
N GLY A 99 -15.10 -1.92 31.29
CA GLY A 99 -16.17 -0.98 30.90
C GLY A 99 -15.76 0.21 30.03
N GLY A 100 -14.52 0.27 29.52
CA GLY A 100 -14.12 1.24 28.49
C GLY A 100 -14.80 0.96 27.15
N LYS A 101 -16.06 1.38 26.99
CA LYS A 101 -16.89 1.21 25.77
C LYS A 101 -16.35 1.93 24.53
N LYS A 102 -15.20 2.62 24.62
CA LYS A 102 -14.61 3.41 23.54
C LYS A 102 -13.20 2.92 23.26
N HIS A 103 -12.97 2.36 22.08
CA HIS A 103 -11.65 1.96 21.60
C HIS A 103 -11.16 2.86 20.48
N LEU A 104 -9.85 3.07 20.43
CA LEU A 104 -9.19 3.79 19.35
C LEU A 104 -8.43 2.79 18.47
N LEU A 105 -8.81 2.70 17.20
CA LEU A 105 -8.09 1.92 16.19
C LEU A 105 -7.15 2.85 15.42
N VAL A 106 -5.85 2.69 15.63
CA VAL A 106 -4.82 3.44 14.90
C VAL A 106 -4.31 2.60 13.73
N LEU A 107 -4.47 3.11 12.52
CA LEU A 107 -4.05 2.45 11.29
C LEU A 107 -2.82 3.15 10.74
N MET A 108 -1.68 2.45 10.77
CA MET A 108 -0.43 2.99 10.26
C MET A 108 -0.16 2.48 8.85
N THR A 109 -0.09 3.40 7.89
CA THR A 109 0.22 3.12 6.49
C THR A 109 1.20 4.14 5.93
N SER A 110 1.73 3.89 4.73
CA SER A 110 2.57 4.86 4.02
C SER A 110 1.77 5.62 2.97
N ASP A 111 2.27 6.79 2.57
CA ASP A 111 1.61 7.64 1.55
C ASP A 111 1.90 7.16 0.12
N ARG A 112 3.05 6.50 -0.06
CA ARG A 112 3.51 6.03 -1.37
C ARG A 112 2.88 4.68 -1.74
N GLY A 113 2.67 4.48 -3.03
CA GLY A 113 2.22 3.20 -3.59
C GLY A 113 3.36 2.20 -3.79
N LEU A 114 3.07 1.10 -4.49
CA LEU A 114 4.03 0.03 -4.87
C LEU A 114 4.60 -0.79 -3.68
N CYS A 115 3.92 -0.79 -2.53
CA CYS A 115 4.28 -1.58 -1.34
C CYS A 115 3.77 -3.04 -1.36
N GLY A 116 3.22 -3.50 -2.49
CA GLY A 116 2.62 -4.83 -2.59
C GLY A 116 1.32 -4.96 -1.78
N ALA A 117 1.22 -6.03 -0.98
CA ALA A 117 0.00 -6.38 -0.26
C ALA A 117 -0.14 -5.71 1.13
N VAL A 118 0.89 -5.01 1.63
CA VAL A 118 0.95 -4.53 3.03
C VAL A 118 -0.25 -3.68 3.41
N HIS A 119 -0.55 -2.62 2.65
CA HIS A 119 -1.69 -1.75 2.98
C HIS A 119 -3.04 -2.46 2.81
N SER A 120 -3.15 -3.37 1.84
CA SER A 120 -4.38 -4.14 1.62
C SER A 120 -4.66 -5.10 2.77
N SER A 121 -3.62 -5.74 3.32
CA SER A 121 -3.73 -6.62 4.49
C SER A 121 -4.15 -5.83 5.74
N ILE A 122 -3.51 -4.70 6.01
CA ILE A 122 -3.87 -3.82 7.15
C ILE A 122 -5.33 -3.37 7.03
N ALA A 123 -5.75 -2.92 5.85
CA ALA A 123 -7.14 -2.52 5.63
C ALA A 123 -8.13 -3.68 5.76
N LYS A 124 -7.73 -4.92 5.43
CA LYS A 124 -8.56 -6.11 5.58
C LYS A 124 -8.74 -6.48 7.05
N GLU A 125 -7.66 -6.50 7.83
CA GLU A 125 -7.69 -6.77 9.27
C GLU A 125 -8.50 -5.71 10.01
N ALA A 126 -8.30 -4.43 9.69
CA ALA A 126 -9.07 -3.32 10.23
C ALA A 126 -10.58 -3.51 10.02
N LYS A 127 -10.97 -3.91 8.81
CA LYS A 127 -12.37 -4.20 8.48
C LYS A 127 -12.91 -5.39 9.24
N LEU A 128 -12.10 -6.42 9.46
CA LEU A 128 -12.49 -7.60 10.22
C LEU A 128 -12.78 -7.23 11.68
N ILE A 129 -11.88 -6.46 12.30
CA ILE A 129 -12.04 -5.95 13.67
C ILE A 129 -13.31 -5.10 13.79
N LEU A 130 -13.51 -4.16 12.86
CA LEU A 130 -14.70 -3.29 12.85
C LEU A 130 -16.00 -4.05 12.59
N LYS A 131 -15.95 -5.17 11.86
CA LYS A 131 -17.10 -6.03 11.59
C LYS A 131 -17.42 -6.95 12.76
N SER A 132 -16.40 -7.41 13.49
CA SER A 132 -16.55 -8.28 14.67
C SER A 132 -16.82 -7.50 15.97
N LYS A 133 -17.09 -6.19 15.90
CA LYS A 133 -17.29 -5.36 17.10
C LYS A 133 -18.59 -5.76 17.83
N PRO A 134 -18.57 -5.87 19.18
CA PRO A 134 -19.79 -5.98 19.98
C PRO A 134 -20.62 -4.69 19.87
N ALA A 135 -21.95 -4.80 20.01
CA ALA A 135 -22.86 -3.66 19.86
C ALA A 135 -22.64 -2.54 20.91
N ASP A 136 -22.08 -2.87 22.07
CA ASP A 136 -21.87 -1.94 23.19
C ASP A 136 -20.50 -1.23 23.13
N VAL A 137 -19.76 -1.40 22.04
CA VAL A 137 -18.38 -0.90 21.90
C VAL A 137 -18.26 0.04 20.70
N GLU A 138 -17.96 1.30 21.00
CA GLU A 138 -17.69 2.36 20.03
C GLU A 138 -16.21 2.31 19.62
N TYR A 139 -15.94 2.23 18.31
CA TYR A 139 -14.60 2.35 17.76
C TYR A 139 -14.44 3.72 17.12
N LYS A 140 -13.36 4.42 17.46
CA LYS A 140 -12.88 5.59 16.74
C LYS A 140 -11.62 5.23 15.97
N ILE A 141 -11.48 5.76 14.77
CA ILE A 141 -10.41 5.39 13.85
C ILE A 141 -9.50 6.60 13.62
N VAL A 142 -8.20 6.38 13.77
CA VAL A 142 -7.15 7.33 13.40
C VAL A 142 -6.35 6.73 12.25
N CYS A 143 -6.34 7.44 11.14
CA CYS A 143 -5.63 7.02 9.94
C CYS A 143 -4.31 7.77 9.86
N ILE A 144 -3.19 7.04 9.89
CA ILE A 144 -1.86 7.57 9.63
C ILE A 144 -1.46 7.14 8.22
N GLY A 145 -1.28 8.14 7.36
CA GLY A 145 -0.89 8.00 5.97
C GLY A 145 -2.06 7.84 4.99
N ASP A 146 -1.87 8.32 3.77
CA ASP A 146 -2.95 8.51 2.78
C ASP A 146 -3.66 7.21 2.36
N LYS A 147 -2.97 6.06 2.44
CA LYS A 147 -3.51 4.78 1.97
C LYS A 147 -4.54 4.19 2.92
N SER A 148 -4.37 4.36 4.24
CA SER A 148 -5.39 3.98 5.23
C SER A 148 -6.66 4.80 5.07
N LYS A 149 -6.53 6.12 4.90
CA LYS A 149 -7.61 7.06 4.65
C LYS A 149 -8.41 6.64 3.41
N ALA A 150 -7.74 6.44 2.28
CA ALA A 150 -8.41 6.04 1.03
C ALA A 150 -9.19 4.72 1.17
N ALA A 151 -8.70 3.76 1.96
CA ALA A 151 -9.32 2.45 2.12
C ALA A 151 -10.52 2.44 3.07
N LEU A 152 -10.55 3.30 4.10
CA LEU A 152 -11.59 3.29 5.14
C LEU A 152 -12.58 4.46 5.04
N GLN A 153 -12.20 5.60 4.46
CA GLN A 153 -13.06 6.79 4.36
C GLN A 153 -14.40 6.51 3.70
N ARG A 154 -14.43 5.62 2.69
CA ARG A 154 -15.67 5.24 1.99
C ARG A 154 -16.62 4.38 2.85
N LEU A 155 -16.08 3.60 3.77
CA LEU A 155 -16.84 2.58 4.52
C LEU A 155 -17.28 3.08 5.89
N TYR A 156 -16.41 3.83 6.58
CA TYR A 156 -16.64 4.27 7.96
C TYR A 156 -16.37 5.78 8.13
N PRO A 157 -17.12 6.66 7.42
CA PRO A 157 -16.89 8.11 7.49
C PRO A 157 -17.23 8.70 8.86
N LYS A 158 -18.18 8.10 9.59
CA LYS A 158 -18.66 8.60 10.89
C LYS A 158 -17.73 8.27 12.07
N ASP A 159 -16.90 7.23 11.91
CA ASP A 159 -16.03 6.71 12.96
C ASP A 159 -14.60 7.27 12.87
N LEU A 160 -14.29 8.07 11.84
CA LEU A 160 -13.00 8.70 11.63
C LEU A 160 -12.83 9.95 12.53
N LEU A 161 -11.78 9.98 13.35
CA LEU A 161 -11.42 11.15 14.16
C LEU A 161 -10.38 12.05 13.50
N PHE A 162 -9.30 11.45 12.99
CA PHE A 162 -8.19 12.16 12.37
C PHE A 162 -7.70 11.43 11.12
N THR A 163 -7.38 12.20 10.09
CA THR A 163 -6.90 11.74 8.77
C THR A 163 -5.76 12.57 8.25
#